data_AF-A0A351YBH1-F1
#
_entry.id   AF-A0A351YBH1-F1
#
_cell.length_a   1.000
_cell.length_b   1.000
_cell.length_c   1.000
_cell.angle_alpha   90.00
_cell.angle_beta   90.00
_cell.angle_gamma   90.00
#
_symmetry.space_group_name_H-M   'P 1'
#
loop_
_entity.id
_entity.type
_entity.pdbx_description
1 polymer ?
#
loop_
_entity_poly.entity_id
_entity_poly.type
_entity_poly.pdbx_seq_one_letter_code
_entity_poly.pdbx_strand_id
1 'polypeptide(L)'
;MKPTNLIKTFLAAGLLTASASCSDFLEEYSQDKARVETWEDLDELLLGDGHLETFLDTRMNQAVSVTEGGNALIDLIREERAREFLLEGHRWFDLRRYTVCQPYPWSKTIEHAHNYYEEMYDSNATYADWYRLEENDVAYTLPVPRAIREFQVSIGTITRPARRAFRTENY
;
A
#
# COMPACT_ATOMS: atom_id res chain seq x y z
N MET A 1 54.83 44.61 16.37
CA MET A 1 53.86 43.52 16.16
C MET A 1 53.91 43.09 14.70
N LYS A 2 54.20 41.81 14.41
CA LYS A 2 54.28 41.28 13.03
C LYS A 2 52.87 40.88 12.54
N PRO A 3 52.33 41.47 11.45
CA PRO A 3 50.97 41.19 10.99
C PRO A 3 50.80 39.84 10.25
N THR A 4 51.85 39.03 10.15
CA THR A 4 51.89 37.84 9.31
C THR A 4 51.11 36.64 9.84
N ASN A 5 50.81 36.60 11.14
CA ASN A 5 50.10 35.47 11.75
C ASN A 5 48.57 35.64 11.71
N LEU A 6 48.09 36.89 11.68
CA LEU A 6 46.66 37.21 11.66
C LEU A 6 46.01 36.84 10.32
N ILE A 7 46.71 37.09 9.21
CA ILE A 7 46.27 36.75 7.86
C ILE A 7 46.21 35.22 7.68
N LYS A 8 47.19 34.49 8.23
CA LYS A 8 47.21 33.01 8.18
C LYS A 8 46.08 32.39 9.01
N THR A 9 45.72 32.97 10.15
CA THR A 9 44.56 32.51 10.94
C THR A 9 43.22 32.82 10.26
N PHE A 10 43.09 33.96 9.57
CA PHE A 10 41.88 34.25 8.79
C PHE A 10 41.75 33.36 7.54
N LEU A 11 42.86 33.03 6.87
CA LEU A 11 42.85 32.12 5.71
C LEU A 11 42.55 30.67 6.12
N ALA A 12 43.06 30.22 7.28
CA ALA A 12 42.77 28.90 7.83
C ALA A 12 41.33 28.79 8.35
N ALA A 13 40.77 29.86 8.93
CA ALA A 13 39.38 29.89 9.39
C ALA A 13 38.38 29.87 8.21
N GLY A 14 38.67 30.59 7.12
CA GLY A 14 37.83 30.57 5.91
C GLY A 14 37.82 29.23 5.17
N LEU A 15 38.89 28.44 5.30
CA LEU A 15 38.98 27.09 4.72
C LEU A 15 38.25 26.03 5.57
N LEU A 16 38.08 26.28 6.87
CA LEU A 16 37.37 25.37 7.79
C LEU A 16 35.84 25.51 7.73
N THR A 17 35.32 26.66 7.30
CA THR A 17 33.87 26.91 7.19
C THR A 17 33.27 26.44 5.87
N ALA A 18 34.09 26.01 4.90
CA ALA A 18 33.63 25.57 3.58
C ALA A 18 33.18 24.10 3.51
N SER A 19 33.37 23.32 4.59
CA SER A 19 33.00 21.89 4.62
C SER A 19 31.68 21.59 5.35
N ALA A 20 30.92 22.60 5.77
CA ALA A 20 29.51 22.44 6.14
C ALA A 20 28.64 22.40 4.87
N SER A 21 28.96 21.47 3.97
CA SER A 21 28.11 21.15 2.82
C SER A 21 26.86 20.47 3.37
N CYS A 22 25.74 21.19 3.38
CA CYS A 22 24.41 20.63 3.66
C CYS A 22 24.21 19.39 2.78
N SER A 23 24.17 18.21 3.40
CA SER A 23 23.90 16.94 2.69
C SER A 23 22.50 16.89 2.08
N ASP A 24 21.58 17.73 2.58
CA ASP A 24 20.17 17.77 2.19
C ASP A 24 19.86 18.65 0.97
N PHE A 25 20.81 19.46 0.49
CA PHE A 25 20.53 20.41 -0.61
C PHE A 25 20.37 19.72 -1.97
N LEU A 26 20.87 18.49 -2.12
CA LEU A 26 20.77 17.69 -3.34
C LEU A 26 19.77 16.53 -3.23
N GLU A 27 19.02 16.43 -2.13
CA GLU A 27 17.90 15.50 -2.12
C GLU A 27 16.78 16.07 -3.00
N GLU A 28 16.41 15.33 -4.04
CA GLU A 28 15.32 15.71 -4.93
C GLU A 28 13.99 15.62 -4.16
N TYR A 29 13.61 16.70 -3.48
CA TYR A 29 12.28 16.82 -2.90
C TYR A 29 11.33 17.41 -3.96
N SER A 30 10.38 16.60 -4.40
CA SER A 30 9.34 17.04 -5.33
C SER A 30 8.42 18.04 -4.62
N GLN A 31 8.43 19.30 -5.08
CA GLN A 31 7.64 20.39 -4.48
C GLN A 31 6.12 20.20 -4.60
N ASP A 32 5.68 19.30 -5.50
CA ASP A 32 4.27 18.98 -5.74
C ASP A 32 3.81 17.66 -5.07
N LYS A 33 4.70 16.97 -4.33
CA LYS A 33 4.31 15.76 -3.59
C LYS A 33 3.79 16.12 -2.20
N ALA A 34 2.50 16.45 -2.13
CA ALA A 34 1.75 16.24 -0.89
C ALA A 34 1.48 14.73 -0.76
N ARG A 35 2.45 13.98 -0.22
CA ARG A 35 2.27 12.56 0.07
C ARG A 35 1.98 12.42 1.55
N VAL A 36 0.84 11.81 1.86
CA VAL A 36 0.53 11.37 3.22
C VAL A 36 1.55 10.31 3.64
N GLU A 37 2.35 10.62 4.65
CA GLU A 37 3.36 9.72 5.19
C GLU A 37 2.92 9.15 6.54
N THR A 38 2.24 9.97 7.34
CA THR A 38 1.77 9.63 8.68
C THR A 38 0.23 9.56 8.75
N TRP A 39 -0.28 9.07 9.89
CA TRP A 39 -1.72 9.15 10.14
C TRP A 39 -2.13 10.58 10.45
N GLU A 40 -1.24 11.40 11.00
CA GLU A 40 -1.46 12.82 11.30
C GLU A 40 -1.67 13.60 10.00
N ASP A 41 -0.86 13.36 8.97
CA ASP A 41 -1.04 13.99 7.65
C ASP A 41 -2.37 13.58 7.01
N LEU A 42 -2.79 12.33 7.24
CA LEU A 42 -4.06 11.81 6.73
C LEU A 42 -5.24 12.38 7.51
N ASP A 43 -5.10 12.50 8.82
CA ASP A 43 -6.09 13.09 9.73
C ASP A 43 -6.28 14.58 9.40
N GLU A 44 -5.19 15.32 9.18
CA GLU A 44 -5.21 16.71 8.70
C GLU A 44 -5.94 16.82 7.36
N LEU A 45 -5.63 15.95 6.40
CA LEU A 45 -6.28 15.96 5.09
C LEU A 45 -7.77 15.61 5.15
N LEU A 46 -8.15 14.60 5.95
CA LEU A 46 -9.52 14.07 5.95
C LEU A 46 -10.45 14.82 6.89
N LEU A 47 -9.99 15.21 8.09
CA LEU A 47 -10.75 16.02 9.04
C LEU A 47 -10.76 17.49 8.63
N GLY A 48 -9.66 17.99 8.05
CA GLY A 48 -9.56 19.37 7.57
C GLY A 48 -10.57 19.68 6.46
N ASP A 49 -10.84 18.71 5.59
CA ASP A 49 -11.76 18.89 4.46
C ASP A 49 -13.13 18.19 4.63
N GLY A 50 -13.37 17.47 5.75
CA GLY A 50 -14.64 16.78 6.04
C GLY A 50 -15.07 15.74 4.99
N HIS A 51 -14.13 15.26 4.16
CA HIS A 51 -14.44 14.49 2.95
C HIS A 51 -15.05 13.13 3.25
N LEU A 52 -14.56 12.44 4.29
CA LEU A 52 -15.05 11.10 4.63
C LEU A 52 -16.47 11.18 5.20
N GLU A 53 -16.74 12.08 6.13
CA GLU A 53 -18.09 12.28 6.68
C GLU A 53 -19.08 12.69 5.59
N THR A 54 -18.70 13.65 4.73
CA THR A 54 -19.52 14.06 3.58
C THR A 54 -19.82 12.88 2.65
N PHE A 55 -18.82 12.04 2.38
CA PHE A 55 -19.00 10.83 1.59
C PHE A 55 -20.00 9.86 2.26
N LEU A 56 -19.82 9.60 3.55
CA LEU A 56 -20.66 8.66 4.32
C LEU A 56 -22.11 9.14 4.43
N ASP A 57 -22.34 10.43 4.59
CA ASP A 57 -23.69 11.03 4.64
C ASP A 57 -24.49 10.76 3.34
N THR A 58 -23.80 10.67 2.19
CA THR A 58 -24.46 10.32 0.92
C THR A 58 -24.79 8.83 0.77
N ARG A 59 -24.29 7.96 1.64
CA ARG A 59 -24.45 6.49 1.56
C ARG A 59 -25.24 5.92 2.74
N MET A 60 -25.24 6.61 3.89
CA MET A 60 -25.89 6.17 5.11
C MET A 60 -27.24 6.86 5.31
N ASN A 61 -28.18 6.14 5.94
CA ASN A 61 -29.51 6.66 6.27
C ASN A 61 -29.55 7.38 7.65
N GLN A 62 -28.40 7.51 8.31
CA GLN A 62 -28.26 8.15 9.60
C GLN A 62 -27.05 9.08 9.55
N ALA A 63 -27.09 10.16 10.32
CA ALA A 63 -25.95 11.07 10.43
C ALA A 63 -24.74 10.30 10.96
N VAL A 64 -23.62 10.43 10.25
CA VAL A 64 -22.36 9.75 10.56
C VAL A 64 -21.35 10.79 11.03
N SER A 65 -20.73 10.53 12.18
CA SER A 65 -19.56 11.28 12.66
C SER A 65 -18.38 10.32 12.76
N VAL A 66 -17.25 10.67 12.16
CA VAL A 66 -16.01 9.89 12.24
C VAL A 66 -15.29 10.30 13.52
N THR A 67 -15.08 9.34 14.41
CA THR A 67 -14.42 9.56 15.71
C THR A 67 -13.10 8.79 15.84
N GLU A 68 -12.86 7.92 14.87
CA GLU A 68 -11.68 7.11 14.73
C GLU A 68 -10.48 7.99 14.37
N GLY A 69 -9.36 7.75 15.04
CA GLY A 69 -8.06 8.35 14.72
C GLY A 69 -6.99 7.27 14.50
N GLY A 70 -5.82 7.67 14.00
CA GLY A 70 -4.68 6.78 13.81
C GLY A 70 -5.01 5.54 12.95
N ASN A 71 -4.62 4.36 13.42
CA ASN A 71 -4.84 3.10 12.71
C ASN A 71 -6.32 2.77 12.51
N ALA A 72 -7.18 3.13 13.46
CA ALA A 72 -8.61 2.84 13.37
C ALA A 72 -9.26 3.61 12.21
N LEU A 73 -8.83 4.86 11.98
CA LEU A 73 -9.28 5.67 10.86
C LEU A 73 -8.86 5.05 9.52
N ILE A 74 -7.62 4.57 9.44
CA ILE A 74 -7.10 3.91 8.24
C ILE A 74 -7.90 2.64 7.94
N ASP A 75 -8.20 1.84 8.94
CA ASP A 75 -8.99 0.62 8.76
C ASP A 75 -10.43 0.94 8.34
N LEU A 76 -11.05 1.97 8.92
CA LEU A 76 -12.36 2.49 8.47
C LEU A 76 -12.32 2.86 6.98
N ILE A 77 -11.33 3.64 6.54
CA ILE A 77 -11.18 4.04 5.14
C ILE A 77 -11.02 2.82 4.22
N ARG A 78 -10.24 1.83 4.64
CA ARG A 78 -10.03 0.59 3.87
C ARG A 78 -11.32 -0.20 3.70
N GLU A 79 -12.14 -0.24 4.74
CA GLU A 79 -13.43 -0.92 4.73
C GLU A 79 -14.46 -0.18 3.87
N GLU A 80 -14.57 1.14 4.02
CA GLU A 80 -15.47 1.97 3.20
C GLU A 80 -15.11 1.89 1.72
N ARG A 81 -13.82 1.92 1.40
CA ARG A 81 -13.36 1.76 0.03
C ARG A 81 -13.70 0.37 -0.55
N ALA A 82 -13.64 -0.67 0.28
CA ALA A 82 -14.03 -2.02 -0.15
C ALA A 82 -15.53 -2.17 -0.39
N ARG A 83 -16.35 -1.41 0.36
CA ARG A 83 -17.82 -1.37 0.21
C ARG A 83 -18.25 -0.55 -1.00
N GLU A 84 -17.67 0.63 -1.17
CA GLU A 84 -18.02 1.54 -2.27
C GLU A 84 -17.66 0.94 -3.63
N PHE A 85 -16.43 0.43 -3.77
CA PHE A 85 -15.91 -0.06 -5.06
C PHE A 85 -16.07 -1.57 -5.27
N LEU A 86 -17.14 -2.14 -4.71
CA LEU A 86 -17.40 -3.56 -4.81
C LEU A 86 -17.64 -3.95 -6.28
N LEU A 87 -16.90 -4.95 -6.77
CA LEU A 87 -16.93 -5.45 -8.17
C LEU A 87 -16.38 -4.49 -9.25
N GLU A 88 -15.71 -3.40 -8.86
CA GLU A 88 -15.08 -2.46 -9.82
C GLU A 88 -13.60 -2.76 -10.09
N GLY A 89 -13.08 -3.88 -9.58
CA GLY A 89 -11.68 -4.29 -9.77
C GLY A 89 -10.66 -3.55 -8.88
N HIS A 90 -11.09 -2.59 -8.08
CA HIS A 90 -10.22 -1.84 -7.17
C HIS A 90 -9.63 -2.68 -6.03
N ARG A 91 -10.37 -3.71 -5.58
CA ARG A 91 -9.99 -4.52 -4.41
C ARG A 91 -8.61 -5.16 -4.54
N TRP A 92 -8.23 -5.65 -5.72
CA TRP A 92 -6.92 -6.27 -5.93
C TRP A 92 -5.77 -5.28 -5.72
N PHE A 93 -5.90 -4.07 -6.28
CA PHE A 93 -4.90 -3.02 -6.14
C PHE A 93 -4.77 -2.53 -4.70
N ASP A 94 -5.89 -2.46 -3.98
CA ASP A 94 -5.93 -2.11 -2.57
C ASP A 94 -5.14 -3.10 -1.72
N LEU A 95 -5.44 -4.39 -1.86
CA LEU A 95 -4.73 -5.44 -1.13
C LEU A 95 -3.21 -5.36 -1.41
N ARG A 96 -2.82 -5.22 -2.69
CA ARG A 96 -1.41 -5.14 -3.09
C ARG A 96 -0.68 -3.92 -2.53
N ARG A 97 -1.29 -2.73 -2.54
CA ARG A 97 -0.63 -1.52 -1.99
C ARG A 97 -0.53 -1.58 -0.47
N TYR A 98 -1.49 -2.20 0.19
CA TYR A 98 -1.49 -2.33 1.65
C TYR A 98 -0.39 -3.25 2.16
N THR A 99 -0.03 -4.31 1.43
CA THR A 99 1.07 -5.21 1.84
C THR A 99 2.46 -4.56 1.78
N VAL A 100 2.64 -3.49 0.99
CA VAL A 100 3.93 -2.81 0.80
C VAL A 100 4.00 -1.42 1.46
N CYS A 101 2.90 -0.97 2.06
CA CYS A 101 2.82 0.29 2.77
C CYS A 101 3.72 0.24 4.01
N GLN A 102 4.83 1.00 4.01
CA GLN A 102 5.77 1.01 5.16
C GLN A 102 5.15 1.57 6.44
N PRO A 103 4.40 2.69 6.42
CA PRO A 103 3.83 3.25 7.65
C PRO A 103 2.74 2.38 8.26
N TYR A 104 1.90 1.77 7.42
CA TYR A 104 0.74 0.98 7.85
C TYR A 104 0.57 -0.28 7.00
N PRO A 105 1.47 -1.26 7.13
CA PRO A 105 1.37 -2.51 6.38
C PRO A 105 0.11 -3.25 6.81
N TRP A 106 -0.58 -3.84 5.85
CA TRP A 106 -1.73 -4.69 6.14
C TRP A 106 -1.71 -5.88 5.21
N SER A 107 -1.86 -7.06 5.82
CA SER A 107 -2.06 -8.32 5.15
C SER A 107 -2.86 -9.23 6.07
N LYS A 108 -3.65 -10.12 5.49
CA LYS A 108 -4.37 -11.16 6.23
C LYS A 108 -4.47 -12.40 5.37
N THR A 109 -4.67 -13.54 6.01
CA THR A 109 -5.10 -14.75 5.31
C THR A 109 -6.47 -14.53 4.68
N ILE A 110 -6.61 -14.81 3.39
CA ILE A 110 -7.88 -14.72 2.65
C ILE A 110 -8.24 -16.11 2.14
N GLU A 111 -9.45 -16.57 2.49
CA GLU A 111 -9.96 -17.87 2.10
C GLU A 111 -11.23 -17.71 1.27
N HIS A 112 -11.31 -18.44 0.17
CA HIS A 112 -12.50 -18.49 -0.67
C HIS A 112 -12.73 -19.91 -1.19
N ALA A 113 -14.00 -20.30 -1.21
CA ALA A 113 -14.46 -21.55 -1.79
C ALA A 113 -14.74 -21.38 -3.29
N HIS A 114 -14.38 -22.41 -4.06
CA HIS A 114 -14.93 -22.63 -5.40
C HIS A 114 -15.90 -23.81 -5.33
N ASN A 115 -17.16 -23.54 -5.63
CA ASN A 115 -18.24 -24.51 -5.56
C ASN A 115 -18.33 -25.29 -6.88
N TYR A 116 -18.42 -26.62 -6.77
CA TYR A 116 -18.64 -27.52 -7.88
C TYR A 116 -20.08 -28.04 -7.85
N TYR A 117 -20.68 -28.09 -9.03
CA TYR A 117 -22.04 -28.56 -9.25
C TYR A 117 -21.98 -29.73 -10.23
N GLU A 118 -22.77 -30.77 -9.97
CA GLU A 118 -22.84 -31.94 -10.86
C GLU A 118 -23.43 -31.57 -12.22
N GLU A 119 -24.46 -30.72 -12.23
CA GLU A 119 -25.11 -30.22 -13.43
C GLU A 119 -25.20 -28.68 -13.45
N MET A 120 -25.29 -28.11 -14.66
CA MET A 120 -25.27 -26.65 -14.89
C MET A 120 -26.38 -25.87 -14.16
N TYR A 121 -27.51 -26.51 -13.88
CA TYR A 121 -28.69 -25.88 -13.30
C TYR A 121 -29.01 -26.40 -11.89
N ASP A 122 -28.06 -27.09 -11.25
CA ASP A 122 -28.26 -27.49 -9.87
C ASP A 122 -28.24 -26.27 -8.96
N SER A 123 -29.19 -26.25 -8.04
CA SER A 123 -29.33 -25.21 -7.01
C SER A 123 -28.37 -25.44 -5.83
N ASN A 124 -27.91 -26.68 -5.63
CA ASN A 124 -27.02 -27.04 -4.54
C ASN A 124 -25.64 -27.43 -5.08
N ALA A 125 -24.59 -26.99 -4.40
CA ALA A 125 -23.24 -27.43 -4.72
C ALA A 125 -23.04 -28.86 -4.22
N THR A 126 -22.33 -29.70 -4.98
CA THR A 126 -21.94 -31.06 -4.59
C THR A 126 -20.79 -31.02 -3.58
N TYR A 127 -19.79 -30.18 -3.85
CA TYR A 127 -18.67 -29.96 -2.95
C TYR A 127 -18.03 -28.59 -3.23
N ALA A 128 -17.21 -28.13 -2.28
CA ALA A 128 -16.42 -26.92 -2.37
C ALA A 128 -14.95 -27.19 -2.12
N ASP A 129 -14.10 -26.70 -3.01
CA ASP A 129 -12.66 -26.60 -2.75
C ASP A 129 -12.31 -25.23 -2.21
N TRP A 130 -11.64 -25.21 -1.06
CA TRP A 130 -11.21 -24.00 -0.39
C TRP A 130 -9.77 -23.66 -0.76
N TYR A 131 -9.59 -22.42 -1.21
CA TYR A 131 -8.31 -21.84 -1.57
C TYR A 131 -7.91 -20.77 -0.56
N ARG A 132 -6.63 -20.73 -0.22
CA ARG A 132 -6.06 -19.79 0.74
C ARG A 132 -4.98 -18.94 0.11
N LEU A 133 -5.06 -17.64 0.32
CA LEU A 133 -4.00 -16.66 0.11
C LEU A 133 -3.39 -16.35 1.47
N GLU A 134 -2.09 -16.58 1.63
CA GLU A 134 -1.42 -16.33 2.90
C GLU A 134 -1.13 -14.84 3.10
N GLU A 135 -0.73 -14.48 4.32
CA GLU A 135 -0.20 -13.15 4.59
C GLU A 135 1.06 -12.89 3.75
N ASN A 136 1.17 -11.68 3.20
CA ASN A 136 2.27 -11.20 2.37
C ASN A 136 2.61 -12.12 1.17
N ASP A 137 1.59 -12.79 0.63
CA ASP A 137 1.78 -13.77 -0.41
C ASP A 137 2.26 -13.15 -1.73
N VAL A 138 3.28 -13.76 -2.33
CA VAL A 138 3.90 -13.31 -3.58
C VAL A 138 2.91 -13.28 -4.77
N ALA A 139 1.79 -13.98 -4.69
CA ALA A 139 0.79 -14.06 -5.75
C ALA A 139 0.00 -12.76 -5.98
N TYR A 140 0.14 -11.72 -5.14
CA TYR A 140 -0.39 -10.38 -5.40
C TYR A 140 0.23 -9.71 -6.64
N THR A 141 1.39 -10.21 -7.10
CA THR A 141 2.04 -9.75 -8.32
C THR A 141 2.03 -10.83 -9.39
N LEU A 142 1.59 -10.49 -10.60
CA LEU A 142 1.59 -11.40 -11.72
C LEU A 142 3.02 -11.64 -12.22
N PRO A 143 3.36 -12.88 -12.64
CA PRO A 143 4.66 -13.17 -13.22
C PRO A 143 4.82 -12.45 -14.55
N VAL A 144 6.05 -12.02 -14.85
CA VAL A 144 6.41 -11.43 -16.14
C VAL A 144 6.06 -12.42 -17.27
N PRO A 145 5.34 -11.99 -18.33
CA PRO A 145 4.96 -12.85 -19.44
C PRO A 145 6.14 -13.63 -20.02
N ARG A 146 5.92 -14.90 -20.37
CA ARG A 146 6.99 -15.78 -20.89
C ARG A 146 7.70 -15.19 -22.10
N ALA A 147 6.97 -14.62 -23.06
CA ALA A 147 7.56 -14.02 -24.26
C ALA A 147 8.57 -12.90 -23.93
N ILE A 148 8.32 -12.10 -22.90
CA ILE A 148 9.25 -11.05 -22.46
C ILE A 148 10.50 -11.65 -21.82
N ARG A 149 10.33 -12.73 -21.04
CA ARG A 149 11.47 -13.44 -20.40
C ARG A 149 12.36 -14.16 -21.40
N GLU A 150 11.78 -14.67 -22.48
CA GLU A 150 12.53 -15.30 -23.58
C GLU A 150 13.28 -14.25 -24.40
N PHE A 151 12.70 -13.06 -24.59
CA PHE A 151 13.36 -11.95 -25.29
C PHE A 151 14.47 -11.30 -24.46
N GLN A 152 14.22 -11.05 -23.17
CA GLN A 152 15.17 -10.43 -22.24
C GLN A 152 15.44 -11.37 -21.06
N VAL A 153 16.39 -12.30 -21.25
CA VAL A 153 16.70 -13.37 -20.27
C VAL A 153 17.26 -12.81 -18.95
N SER A 154 17.81 -11.60 -18.96
CA SER A 154 18.31 -10.92 -17.74
C SER A 154 17.20 -10.42 -16.83
N ILE A 155 15.93 -10.36 -17.29
CA ILE A 155 14.82 -9.90 -16.45
C ILE A 155 14.47 -11.00 -15.45
N GLY A 156 14.53 -10.68 -14.16
CA GLY A 156 14.06 -11.57 -13.11
C GLY A 156 12.55 -11.87 -13.27
N THR A 157 12.09 -12.93 -12.62
CA THR A 157 10.66 -13.26 -12.57
C THR A 157 10.21 -13.51 -11.14
N ILE A 158 8.95 -13.21 -10.87
CA ILE A 158 8.33 -13.51 -9.59
C ILE A 158 7.74 -14.91 -9.69
N THR A 159 8.17 -15.81 -8.79
CA THR A 159 7.63 -17.17 -8.71
C THR A 159 6.23 -17.10 -8.12
N ARG A 160 5.21 -17.45 -8.92
CA ARG A 160 3.82 -17.58 -8.46
C ARG A 160 3.47 -19.07 -8.37
N PRO A 161 3.41 -19.67 -7.18
CA PRO A 161 3.16 -21.10 -7.04
C PRO A 161 1.76 -21.46 -7.54
N ALA A 162 1.62 -22.64 -8.15
CA ALA A 162 0.31 -23.20 -8.45
C ALA A 162 -0.39 -23.53 -7.14
N ARG A 163 -1.58 -22.96 -6.90
CA ARG A 163 -2.35 -23.25 -5.70
C ARG A 163 -3.15 -24.53 -5.88
N ARG A 164 -3.20 -25.32 -4.80
CA ARG A 164 -4.11 -26.45 -4.63
C ARG A 164 -5.10 -26.10 -3.53
N ALA A 165 -6.27 -26.73 -3.55
CA ALA A 165 -7.22 -26.64 -2.45
C ALA A 165 -6.54 -27.11 -1.15
N PHE A 166 -6.68 -26.34 -0.07
CA PHE A 166 -6.16 -26.74 1.25
C PHE A 166 -7.17 -27.57 2.05
N ARG A 167 -8.45 -27.50 1.65
CA ARG A 167 -9.58 -28.23 2.23
C ARG A 167 -10.63 -28.45 1.15
N THR A 168 -11.25 -29.63 1.15
CA THR A 168 -12.45 -29.93 0.36
C THR A 168 -13.60 -30.23 1.32
N GLU A 169 -14.76 -29.65 1.06
CA GLU A 169 -15.97 -29.80 1.87
C GLU A 169 -17.09 -30.35 0.98
N ASN A 170 -17.63 -31.52 1.33
CA ASN A 170 -18.76 -32.12 0.63
C ASN A 170 -20.06 -31.68 1.30
N TYR A 171 -21.10 -31.43 0.50
CA TYR A 171 -22.42 -31.03 0.98
C TYR A 171 -23.45 -32.15 0.87
#